data_AF-A0A2D8WUT1-F1
#
_entry.id   AF-A0A2D8WUT1-F1
#
_cell.length_a   1.000
_cell.length_b   1.000
_cell.length_c   1.000
_cell.angle_alpha   90.00
_cell.angle_beta   90.00
_cell.angle_gamma   90.00
#
_symmetry.space_group_name_H-M   'P 1'
#
loop_
_entity.id
_entity.type
_entity.pdbx_description
1 polymer ?
#
loop_
_entity_poly.entity_id
_entity_poly.type
_entity_poly.pdbx_seq_one_letter_code
_entity_poly.pdbx_strand_id
1 'polypeptide(L)'
;MRGWWVISVLALAGCGVNQGVNPNYQFGANAYGKYRATREVALVSNGAGATTIPVARPFQAPTPAQIAGRNPVPVPPTMKAGGGLQIVRTAPAPR
;
A
#
# COMPACT_ATOMS: atom_id res chain seq x y z
N MET A 1 -13.21 20.69 37.82
CA MET A 1 -13.04 19.31 38.34
C MET A 1 -13.46 18.26 37.32
N ARG A 2 -14.75 18.09 37.00
CA ARG A 2 -15.24 17.00 36.11
C ARG A 2 -14.69 17.02 34.68
N GLY A 3 -14.49 18.21 34.09
CA GLY A 3 -13.92 18.33 32.74
C GLY A 3 -12.46 17.86 32.63
N TRP A 4 -11.67 18.04 33.69
CA TRP A 4 -10.28 17.58 33.72
C TRP A 4 -10.20 16.05 33.73
N TRP A 5 -11.10 15.40 34.48
CA TRP A 5 -11.23 13.94 34.48
C TRP A 5 -11.60 13.40 33.10
N VAL A 6 -12.53 14.05 32.40
CA VAL A 6 -12.93 13.64 31.04
C VAL A 6 -11.76 13.76 30.07
N ILE A 7 -10.99 14.85 30.11
CA ILE A 7 -9.81 15.05 29.27
C ILE A 7 -8.72 14.01 29.56
N SER A 8 -8.44 13.72 30.84
CA SER A 8 -7.46 12.70 31.22
C SER A 8 -7.85 11.30 30.74
N VAL A 9 -9.12 10.91 30.85
CA VAL A 9 -9.62 9.61 30.38
C VAL A 9 -9.55 9.50 28.85
N LEU A 10 -9.93 10.56 28.13
CA LEU A 10 -9.82 10.60 26.66
C LEU A 10 -8.35 10.55 26.19
N ALA A 11 -7.44 11.23 26.90
CA ALA A 11 -6.02 11.20 26.60
C ALA A 11 -5.40 9.82 26.81
N LEU A 12 -5.77 9.11 27.89
CA LEU A 12 -5.35 7.72 28.12
C LEU A 12 -5.94 6.75 27.10
N ALA A 13 -7.23 6.89 26.75
CA ALA A 13 -7.90 6.02 25.77
C ALA A 13 -7.38 6.22 24.34
N GLY A 14 -6.92 7.43 24.00
CA GLY A 14 -6.30 7.75 22.71
C GLY A 14 -4.80 7.43 22.64
N CYS A 15 -4.16 7.16 23.78
CA CYS A 15 -2.74 6.84 23.85
C CYS A 15 -2.49 5.45 23.25
N GLY A 16 -2.00 5.40 22.01
CA GLY A 16 -1.62 4.16 21.33
C GLY A 16 -2.50 3.75 20.15
N VAL A 17 -3.61 4.43 19.87
CA VAL A 17 -4.51 4.08 18.75
C VAL A 17 -3.83 4.26 17.39
N ASN A 18 -2.88 5.20 17.28
CA ASN A 18 -2.06 5.39 16.09
C ASN A 18 -0.78 4.52 16.07
N GLN A 19 -0.54 3.69 17.08
CA GLN A 19 0.63 2.82 17.18
C GLN A 19 0.36 1.38 16.72
N GLY A 20 -0.51 1.21 15.72
CA GLY A 20 -0.70 -0.09 15.09
C GLY A 20 0.63 -0.72 14.65
N VAL A 21 0.63 -2.05 14.47
CA VAL A 21 1.82 -2.83 14.06
C VAL A 21 2.32 -2.43 12.66
N ASN A 22 1.56 -1.61 11.93
CA ASN A 22 1.99 -1.07 10.64
C ASN A 22 3.00 0.08 10.87
N PRO A 23 4.29 -0.14 10.55
CA PRO A 23 5.36 0.81 10.85
C PRO A 23 5.24 2.14 10.08
N ASN A 24 4.37 2.24 9.06
CA ASN A 24 4.11 3.50 8.34
C ASN A 24 3.35 4.53 9.21
N TYR A 25 2.59 4.10 10.22
CA TYR A 25 1.86 5.03 11.10
C TYR A 25 2.69 5.48 12.31
N GLN A 26 3.85 4.87 12.53
CA GLN A 26 4.76 5.21 13.63
C GLN A 26 5.65 6.41 13.25
N PHE A 27 5.74 7.40 14.14
CA PHE A 27 6.69 8.52 14.02
C PHE A 27 8.07 8.10 14.54
N GLY A 28 8.70 7.15 13.86
CA GLY A 28 10.05 6.70 14.19
C GLY A 28 11.13 7.58 13.55
N ALA A 29 12.35 7.52 14.08
CA ALA A 29 13.54 8.18 13.48
C ALA A 29 14.08 7.47 12.21
N ASN A 30 13.22 6.75 11.49
CA ASN A 30 13.58 6.01 10.27
C ASN A 30 13.44 6.90 9.02
N ALA A 31 13.89 6.40 7.86
CA ALA A 31 13.86 7.15 6.61
C ALA A 31 12.45 7.63 6.23
N TYR A 32 11.42 6.82 6.50
CA TYR A 32 10.02 7.18 6.26
C TYR A 32 9.53 8.28 7.20
N GLY A 33 9.88 8.22 8.48
CA GLY A 33 9.56 9.27 9.45
C GLY A 33 10.18 10.62 9.07
N LYS A 34 11.42 10.61 8.58
CA LYS A 34 12.07 11.82 8.05
C LYS A 34 11.36 12.38 6.82
N TYR A 35 11.01 11.52 5.85
CA TYR A 35 10.21 11.89 4.68
C TYR A 35 8.87 12.52 5.08
N ARG A 36 8.15 11.89 6.01
CA ARG A 36 6.86 12.38 6.50
C ARG A 36 7.01 13.76 7.13
N ALA A 37 7.96 13.94 8.05
CA ALA A 37 8.20 15.22 8.71
C ALA A 37 8.51 16.34 7.69
N THR A 38 9.39 16.08 6.71
CA THR A 38 9.69 17.05 5.64
C THR A 38 8.44 17.39 4.81
N ARG A 39 7.58 16.40 4.53
CA ARG A 39 6.34 16.62 3.78
C ARG A 39 5.32 17.43 4.56
N GLU A 40 5.15 17.19 5.86
CA GLU A 40 4.26 18.00 6.71
C GLU A 40 4.73 19.46 6.76
N VAL A 41 6.04 19.71 6.91
CA VAL A 41 6.60 21.06 6.87
C VAL A 41 6.31 21.74 5.53
N ALA A 42 6.51 21.03 4.41
CA ALA A 42 6.23 21.57 3.08
C ALA A 42 4.73 21.88 2.88
N LEU A 43 3.83 21.02 3.36
CA LEU A 43 2.39 21.23 3.28
C LEU A 43 1.94 22.46 4.09
N VAL A 44 2.47 22.64 5.30
CA VAL A 44 2.11 23.77 6.17
C VAL A 44 2.73 25.09 5.68
N SER A 45 3.91 25.03 5.05
CA SER A 45 4.62 26.22 4.56
C SER A 45 4.30 26.58 3.10
N ASN A 46 3.41 25.85 2.42
CA ASN A 46 3.23 25.92 0.96
C ASN A 46 4.55 25.79 0.16
N GLY A 47 5.49 25.02 0.70
CA GLY A 47 6.78 24.72 0.08
C GLY A 47 6.74 23.53 -0.86
N ALA A 48 7.83 23.33 -1.61
CA ALA A 48 7.98 22.13 -2.44
C ALA A 48 8.13 20.88 -1.56
N GLY A 49 7.21 19.93 -1.72
CA GLY A 49 7.19 18.68 -0.95
C GLY A 49 8.16 17.63 -1.47
N ALA A 50 8.61 16.74 -0.58
CA ALA A 50 9.37 15.55 -0.97
C ALA A 50 8.52 14.65 -1.88
N THR A 51 9.04 14.33 -3.07
CA THR A 51 8.31 13.57 -4.12
C THR A 51 8.53 12.06 -4.03
N THR A 52 9.64 11.63 -3.43
CA THR A 52 10.01 10.21 -3.36
C THR A 52 9.77 9.67 -1.96
N ILE A 53 8.89 8.67 -1.86
CA ILE A 53 8.58 7.98 -0.60
C ILE A 53 9.66 6.91 -0.37
N PRO A 54 10.41 6.95 0.74
CA PRO A 54 11.38 5.93 1.08
C PRO A 54 10.66 4.73 1.70
N VAL A 55 9.87 4.02 0.88
CA VAL A 55 9.30 2.72 1.24
C VAL A 55 10.30 1.66 0.83
N ALA A 56 10.66 0.77 1.75
CA ALA A 56 11.28 -0.49 1.37
C ALA A 56 10.27 -1.26 0.51
N ARG A 57 10.54 -1.44 -0.79
CA ARG A 57 9.78 -2.40 -1.60
C ARG A 57 9.77 -3.75 -0.85
N PRO A 58 8.69 -4.54 -0.91
CA PRO A 58 8.71 -5.88 -0.34
C PRO A 58 9.98 -6.60 -0.79
N PHE A 59 10.76 -7.13 0.15
CA PHE A 59 12.02 -7.81 -0.17
C PHE A 59 11.81 -8.95 -1.18
N GLN A 60 10.60 -9.53 -1.22
CA GLN A 60 10.16 -10.50 -2.21
C GLN A 60 9.10 -9.95 -3.16
N ALA A 61 9.31 -8.76 -3.74
CA ALA A 61 8.47 -8.35 -4.86
C ALA A 61 8.61 -9.39 -6.01
N PRO A 62 7.50 -9.92 -6.55
CA PRO A 62 7.58 -10.94 -7.57
C PRO A 62 8.22 -10.39 -8.85
N THR A 63 9.10 -11.18 -9.46
CA THR A 63 9.71 -10.83 -10.74
C THR A 63 8.65 -10.77 -11.85
N PRO A 64 8.91 -10.08 -12.96
CA PRO A 64 8.01 -10.11 -14.12
C PRO A 64 7.68 -11.54 -14.57
N ALA A 65 8.64 -12.47 -14.47
CA ALA A 65 8.44 -13.88 -14.78
C ALA A 65 7.49 -14.59 -13.78
N GLN A 66 7.52 -14.22 -12.50
CA GLN A 66 6.60 -14.73 -11.49
C GLN A 66 5.19 -14.14 -11.65
N ILE A 67 5.07 -12.93 -12.21
CA ILE A 67 3.81 -12.26 -12.51
C ILE A 67 3.15 -12.83 -13.77
N ALA A 68 3.93 -13.26 -14.76
CA ALA A 68 3.46 -13.63 -16.10
C ALA A 68 2.40 -14.75 -16.14
N GLY A 69 2.11 -15.41 -15.02
CA GLY A 69 1.15 -16.51 -14.95
C GLY A 69 1.63 -17.72 -15.75
N ARG A 70 0.90 -18.84 -15.65
CA ARG A 70 1.16 -19.99 -16.56
C ARG A 70 0.45 -19.74 -17.88
N ASN A 71 1.14 -20.02 -18.98
CA ASN A 71 0.54 -20.09 -20.31
C ASN A 71 0.77 -21.50 -20.87
N PRO A 72 -0.28 -22.29 -21.14
CA PRO A 72 -1.70 -21.95 -20.98
C PRO A 72 -2.12 -21.89 -19.50
N VAL A 73 -3.12 -21.06 -19.20
CA VAL A 73 -3.76 -21.04 -17.88
C VAL A 73 -4.57 -22.35 -17.74
N PRO A 74 -4.31 -23.19 -16.73
CA PRO A 74 -5.08 -24.42 -16.54
C PRO A 74 -6.56 -24.09 -16.35
N VAL A 75 -7.44 -24.84 -17.02
CA VAL A 75 -8.89 -24.69 -16.85
C VAL A 75 -9.24 -25.10 -15.41
N PRO A 76 -9.85 -24.21 -14.60
CA PRO A 76 -10.23 -24.57 -13.24
C PRO A 76 -11.28 -25.69 -13.27
N PRO A 77 -11.29 -26.62 -12.30
CA PRO A 77 -12.21 -27.76 -12.28
C PRO A 77 -13.70 -27.36 -12.18
N THR A 78 -13.98 -26.10 -11.84
CA THR A 78 -15.33 -25.51 -11.86
C THR A 78 -15.79 -25.11 -13.26
N MET A 79 -14.88 -24.96 -14.22
CA MET A 79 -15.22 -24.80 -15.64
C MET A 79 -15.44 -26.19 -16.24
N LYS A 80 -16.71 -26.49 -16.57
CA LYS A 80 -17.03 -27.69 -17.35
C LYS A 80 -16.27 -27.64 -18.68
N ALA A 81 -15.43 -28.64 -18.92
CA ALA A 81 -14.76 -28.86 -20.20
C ALA A 81 -15.82 -29.02 -21.30
N GLY A 82 -16.17 -27.92 -21.98
CA GLY A 82 -17.27 -27.87 -22.94
C GLY A 82 -18.01 -26.53 -22.99
N GLY A 83 -17.87 -25.66 -21.98
CA GLY A 83 -18.34 -24.27 -22.06
C GLY A 83 -17.33 -23.42 -22.82
N GLY A 84 -17.47 -23.35 -24.15
CA GLY A 84 -16.51 -22.72 -25.05
C GLY A 84 -16.20 -21.26 -24.73
N LEU A 85 -15.05 -21.01 -24.10
CA LEU A 85 -14.39 -19.71 -24.18
C LEU A 85 -13.48 -19.74 -25.40
N GLN A 86 -13.94 -19.18 -26.53
CA GLN A 86 -13.09 -19.00 -27.70
C GLN A 86 -12.08 -17.90 -27.40
N ILE A 87 -10.79 -18.25 -27.34
CA ILE A 87 -9.71 -17.26 -27.32
C ILE A 87 -9.64 -16.67 -28.74
N VAL A 88 -10.24 -15.51 -28.94
CA VAL A 88 -10.07 -14.73 -30.18
C VAL A 88 -8.63 -14.21 -30.18
N ARG A 89 -7.74 -14.90 -30.88
CA ARG A 89 -6.42 -14.36 -31.24
C ARG A 89 -6.66 -13.26 -32.27
N THR A 90 -6.64 -12.00 -31.85
CA THR A 90 -6.51 -10.89 -32.79
C THR A 90 -5.13 -10.95 -33.44
N ALA A 91 -5.09 -10.98 -34.77
CA ALA A 91 -3.86 -10.95 -35.54
C ALA A 91 -3.10 -9.64 -35.27
N PRO A 92 -1.75 -9.65 -35.29
CA PRO A 92 -0.98 -8.42 -35.14
C PRO A 92 -1.26 -7.46 -36.30
N ALA A 93 -1.40 -6.17 -35.98
CA ALA A 93 -1.67 -5.12 -36.96
C ALA A 93 -0.55 -5.03 -38.02
N PRO A 94 -0.88 -4.84 -39.31
CA PRO A 94 0.12 -4.57 -40.33
C PRO A 94 0.82 -3.23 -40.04
N ARG A 95 2.14 -3.20 -40.28
CA ARG A 95 3.00 -2.01 -40.13
C ARG A 95 2.70 -0.94 -41.17
#